data_AF-A0A2N3T0R7-F1
#
_entry.id   AF-A0A2N3T0R7-F1
#
_cell.length_a   1.000
_cell.length_b   1.000
_cell.length_c   1.000
_cell.angle_alpha   90.00
_cell.angle_beta   90.00
_cell.angle_gamma   90.00
#
_symmetry.space_group_name_H-M   'P 1'
#
loop_
_entity.id
_entity.type
_entity.pdbx_description
1 polymer ?
#
loop_
_entity_poly.entity_id
_entity_poly.type
_entity_poly.pdbx_seq_one_letter_code
_entity_poly.pdbx_strand_id
1 'polypeptide(L)'
;MKKENSIDKLFENLVEQFSKIRNFELTQTDPLGNKLFNFVVKLVSEFDSYQKLFVQYYVPASKKSAIAVKKEIKHSKYKKYFHITEEELNENYYETIRLGYVGAYHKYESYIKRLPILMDEFFKELDFDNNFIPIKDYLKKEFDIELRKTIYNFPITYKVNWICNCVKHKDGYPLKEPIPPFFKHLNSSKKIQLESKEFKSDMEELITHNNLILQSFFLIGFYQYLNQEGANKELKPEYQEEGKIEVLKSHLNSTIKMIFSEA
;
A
#
# COMPACT_ATOMS: atom_id res chain seq x y z
N MET A 1 30.10 3.72 -19.35
CA MET A 1 29.66 3.19 -18.04
C MET A 1 28.67 2.06 -18.30
N LYS A 2 28.88 0.86 -17.74
CA LYS A 2 27.89 -0.23 -17.83
C LYS A 2 26.63 0.22 -17.08
N LYS A 3 25.47 0.07 -17.71
CA LYS A 3 24.18 0.37 -17.09
C LYS A 3 23.97 -0.64 -15.97
N GLU A 4 24.09 -0.17 -14.73
CA GLU A 4 23.89 -0.94 -13.51
C GLU A 4 22.48 -1.56 -13.54
N ASN A 5 22.38 -2.86 -13.29
CA ASN A 5 21.11 -3.58 -13.34
C ASN A 5 20.22 -3.10 -12.18
N SER A 6 18.98 -2.69 -12.49
CA SER A 6 18.06 -2.16 -11.49
C SER A 6 17.62 -3.18 -10.45
N ILE A 7 17.63 -4.48 -10.80
CA ILE A 7 17.32 -5.56 -9.86
C ILE A 7 18.50 -5.79 -8.92
N ASP A 8 19.72 -5.82 -9.46
CA ASP A 8 20.94 -6.00 -8.66
C ASP A 8 21.06 -4.83 -7.66
N LYS A 9 20.82 -3.59 -8.10
CA LYS A 9 20.81 -2.41 -7.22
C LYS A 9 19.72 -2.47 -6.15
N LEU A 10 18.52 -2.96 -6.48
CA LEU A 10 17.46 -3.17 -5.49
C LEU A 10 17.91 -4.21 -4.46
N PHE A 11 18.47 -5.33 -4.93
CA PHE A 11 18.93 -6.41 -4.06
C PHE A 11 20.09 -5.98 -3.17
N GLU A 12 21.07 -5.25 -3.71
CA GLU A 12 22.18 -4.65 -2.97
C GLU A 12 21.69 -3.69 -1.89
N ASN A 13 20.75 -2.79 -2.22
CA ASN A 13 20.14 -1.90 -1.25
C ASN A 13 19.39 -2.68 -0.16
N LEU A 14 18.64 -3.72 -0.53
CA LEU A 14 17.95 -4.57 0.43
C LEU A 14 18.96 -5.28 1.34
N VAL A 15 19.99 -5.92 0.79
CA VAL A 15 21.06 -6.57 1.57
C VAL A 15 21.77 -5.57 2.48
N GLU A 16 22.09 -4.37 2.00
CA GLU A 16 22.72 -3.33 2.80
C GLU A 16 21.84 -2.91 3.99
N GLN A 17 20.54 -2.68 3.77
CA GLN A 17 19.64 -2.33 4.86
C GLN A 17 19.38 -3.51 5.80
N PHE A 18 19.22 -4.72 5.26
CA PHE A 18 18.90 -5.89 6.06
C PHE A 18 20.10 -6.46 6.82
N SER A 19 21.33 -6.30 6.32
CA SER A 19 22.55 -6.67 7.06
C SER A 19 22.74 -5.87 8.35
N LYS A 20 22.06 -4.72 8.48
CA LYS A 20 22.00 -3.93 9.72
C LYS A 20 21.07 -4.58 10.76
N ILE A 21 20.23 -5.53 10.36
CA ILE A 21 19.39 -6.31 11.27
C ILE A 21 20.26 -7.39 11.90
N ARG A 22 20.31 -7.38 13.24
CA ARG A 22 20.98 -8.45 14.00
C ARG A 22 20.32 -9.79 13.67
N ASN A 23 21.14 -10.80 13.42
CA ASN A 23 20.72 -12.14 13.02
C ASN A 23 19.99 -12.20 11.66
N PHE A 24 20.43 -11.39 10.68
CA PHE A 24 19.85 -11.38 9.33
C PHE A 24 19.79 -12.77 8.68
N GLU A 25 20.75 -13.64 8.97
CA GLU A 25 20.76 -15.03 8.50
C GLU A 25 19.47 -15.77 8.80
N LEU A 26 18.79 -15.46 9.92
CA LEU A 26 17.50 -16.06 10.26
C LEU A 26 16.42 -15.74 9.23
N THR A 27 16.49 -14.61 8.53
CA THR A 27 15.56 -14.32 7.42
C THR A 27 15.74 -15.26 6.23
N GLN A 28 16.82 -16.04 6.19
CA GLN A 28 17.12 -17.01 5.13
C GLN A 28 17.07 -18.45 5.63
N THR A 29 17.47 -18.70 6.88
CA THR A 29 17.58 -20.04 7.45
C THR A 29 16.35 -20.49 8.24
N ASP A 30 15.61 -19.56 8.84
CA ASP A 30 14.37 -19.88 9.54
C ASP A 30 13.19 -19.94 8.55
N PRO A 31 12.38 -21.02 8.53
CA PRO A 31 11.28 -21.16 7.57
C PRO A 31 10.27 -20.02 7.61
N LEU A 32 9.90 -19.56 8.81
CA LEU A 32 8.93 -18.49 9.01
C LEU A 32 9.54 -17.12 8.69
N GLY A 33 10.77 -16.86 9.18
CA GLY A 33 11.56 -15.69 8.83
C GLY A 33 11.74 -15.53 7.33
N ASN A 34 12.03 -16.63 6.62
CA ASN A 34 12.13 -16.65 5.16
C ASN A 34 10.82 -16.39 4.45
N LYS A 35 9.71 -16.99 4.92
CA LYS A 35 8.38 -16.74 4.39
C LYS A 35 8.00 -15.26 4.51
N LEU A 36 8.26 -14.66 5.67
CA LEU A 36 7.98 -13.26 5.95
C LEU A 36 8.85 -12.32 5.10
N PHE A 37 10.15 -12.60 5.03
CA PHE A 37 11.08 -11.85 4.19
C PHE A 37 10.65 -11.86 2.73
N ASN A 38 10.35 -13.04 2.18
CA ASN A 38 9.89 -13.19 0.80
C ASN A 38 8.56 -12.49 0.54
N PHE A 39 7.66 -12.47 1.52
CA PHE A 39 6.41 -11.70 1.42
C PHE A 39 6.68 -10.19 1.29
N VAL A 40 7.55 -9.63 2.12
CA VAL A 40 7.93 -8.20 2.08
C VAL A 40 8.63 -7.87 0.77
N VAL A 41 9.62 -8.66 0.36
CA VAL A 41 10.34 -8.46 -0.91
C VAL A 41 9.39 -8.51 -2.10
N LYS A 42 8.48 -9.49 -2.13
CA LYS A 42 7.47 -9.60 -3.17
C LYS A 42 6.56 -8.38 -3.22
N LEU A 43 6.06 -7.92 -2.06
CA LEU A 43 5.20 -6.74 -1.96
C LEU A 43 5.89 -5.51 -2.54
N VAL A 44 7.08 -5.18 -2.03
CA VAL A 44 7.83 -3.99 -2.45
C VAL A 44 8.11 -4.05 -3.95
N SER A 45 8.56 -5.21 -4.43
CA SER A 45 8.85 -5.42 -5.86
C SER A 45 7.60 -5.30 -6.73
N GLU A 46 6.45 -5.81 -6.28
CA GLU A 46 5.19 -5.76 -7.04
C GLU A 46 4.62 -4.35 -7.17
N PHE A 47 4.78 -3.50 -6.14
CA PHE A 47 4.34 -2.10 -6.18
C PHE A 47 5.31 -1.23 -6.97
N ASP A 48 6.62 -1.37 -6.76
CA ASP A 48 7.65 -0.65 -7.53
C ASP A 48 7.56 -0.97 -9.03
N SER A 49 7.49 -2.26 -9.38
CA SER A 49 7.36 -2.69 -10.78
C SER A 49 6.08 -2.15 -11.41
N TYR A 50 4.98 -2.10 -10.65
CA TYR A 50 3.71 -1.58 -11.14
C TYR A 50 3.73 -0.07 -11.37
N GLN A 51 4.29 0.69 -10.42
CA GLN A 51 4.49 2.13 -10.58
C GLN A 51 5.36 2.42 -11.81
N LYS A 52 6.49 1.72 -11.97
CA LYS A 52 7.37 1.84 -13.14
C LYS A 52 6.63 1.52 -14.43
N LEU A 53 5.86 0.42 -14.48
CA LEU A 53 5.08 0.02 -15.65
C LEU A 53 4.17 1.15 -16.12
N PHE A 54 3.39 1.74 -15.21
CA PHE A 54 2.46 2.80 -15.58
C PHE A 54 3.16 4.12 -15.89
N VAL A 55 4.04 4.59 -15.01
CA VAL A 55 4.67 5.92 -15.12
C VAL A 55 5.66 5.98 -16.28
N GLN A 56 6.42 4.91 -16.53
CA GLN A 56 7.49 4.92 -17.55
C GLN A 56 7.05 4.38 -18.90
N TYR A 57 6.05 3.50 -18.94
CA TYR A 57 5.66 2.83 -20.20
C TYR A 57 4.24 3.19 -20.63
N TYR A 58 3.21 2.85 -19.83
CA TYR A 58 1.83 2.99 -20.29
C TYR A 58 1.39 4.45 -20.46
N VAL A 59 1.59 5.29 -19.45
CA VAL A 59 1.16 6.69 -19.50
C VAL A 59 1.88 7.47 -20.61
N PRO A 60 3.21 7.33 -20.79
CA PRO A 60 3.90 7.94 -21.93
C PRO A 60 3.43 7.41 -23.29
N ALA A 61 3.13 6.11 -23.41
CA ALA A 61 2.62 5.52 -24.65
C ALA A 61 1.24 6.10 -25.01
N SER A 62 0.33 6.21 -24.04
CA SER A 62 -1.00 6.79 -24.25
C SER A 62 -0.91 8.27 -24.65
N LYS A 63 0.00 9.04 -24.04
CA LYS A 63 0.26 10.43 -24.44
C LYS A 63 0.82 10.55 -25.86
N LYS A 64 1.75 9.67 -26.25
CA LYS A 64 2.29 9.62 -27.62
C LYS A 64 1.19 9.29 -28.63
N SER A 65 0.29 8.37 -28.31
CA SER A 65 -0.87 8.03 -29.14
C SER A 65 -1.77 9.25 -29.37
N ALA A 66 -2.12 9.99 -28.31
CA ALA A 66 -2.90 11.22 -28.43
C ALA A 66 -2.23 12.27 -29.36
N ILE A 67 -0.93 12.49 -29.20
CA ILE A 67 -0.15 13.42 -30.03
C ILE A 67 -0.14 12.95 -31.50
N ALA A 68 0.03 11.66 -31.75
CA ALA A 68 0.03 11.09 -33.10
C ALA A 68 -1.32 11.31 -33.79
N VAL A 69 -2.43 10.97 -33.13
CA VAL A 69 -3.79 11.17 -33.66
C VAL A 69 -4.06 12.65 -33.95
N LYS A 70 -3.69 13.55 -33.02
CA LYS A 70 -3.81 15.00 -33.22
C LYS A 70 -3.05 15.47 -34.46
N LYS A 71 -1.83 14.95 -34.67
CA LYS A 71 -1.03 15.27 -35.86
C LYS A 71 -1.70 14.77 -37.13
N GLU A 72 -2.22 13.56 -37.14
CA GLU A 72 -2.92 12.98 -38.31
C GLU A 72 -4.17 13.78 -38.68
N ILE A 73 -5.01 14.13 -37.69
CA ILE A 73 -6.20 14.98 -37.91
C ILE A 73 -5.79 16.33 -38.52
N LYS A 74 -4.76 16.98 -37.97
CA LYS A 74 -4.28 18.29 -38.44
C LYS A 74 -3.85 18.26 -39.92
N HIS A 75 -3.26 17.17 -40.38
CA HIS A 75 -2.76 17.00 -41.75
C HIS A 75 -3.77 16.30 -42.68
N SER A 76 -4.93 15.89 -42.17
CA SER A 76 -5.97 15.24 -42.97
C SER A 76 -6.61 16.21 -43.97
N LYS A 77 -6.84 15.73 -45.19
CA LYS A 77 -7.67 16.43 -46.20
C LYS A 77 -9.10 16.67 -45.69
N TYR A 78 -9.54 15.87 -44.72
CA TYR A 78 -10.88 15.90 -44.13
C TYR A 78 -10.93 16.65 -42.78
N LYS A 79 -9.86 17.35 -42.37
CA LYS A 79 -9.75 18.02 -41.06
C LYS A 79 -10.96 18.87 -40.66
N LYS A 80 -11.64 19.49 -41.64
CA LYS A 80 -12.83 20.34 -41.42
C LYS A 80 -14.06 19.60 -40.87
N TYR A 81 -14.11 18.27 -41.02
CA TYR A 81 -15.20 17.44 -40.52
C TYR A 81 -14.94 16.88 -39.11
N PHE A 82 -13.72 17.05 -38.59
CA PHE A 82 -13.39 16.61 -37.23
C PHE A 82 -13.67 17.75 -36.24
N HIS A 83 -14.62 17.52 -35.34
CA HIS A 83 -14.95 18.41 -34.23
C HIS A 83 -14.57 17.75 -32.90
N ILE A 84 -13.30 17.33 -32.79
CA ILE A 84 -12.77 16.64 -31.60
C ILE A 84 -12.02 17.66 -30.74
N THR A 85 -12.38 17.74 -29.47
CA THR A 85 -11.74 18.59 -28.47
C THR A 85 -10.39 18.02 -28.02
N GLU A 86 -9.56 18.87 -27.41
CA GLU A 86 -8.29 18.42 -26.82
C GLU A 86 -8.51 17.42 -25.68
N GLU A 87 -9.63 17.54 -24.97
CA GLU A 87 -10.01 16.64 -23.89
C GLU A 87 -10.31 15.24 -24.43
N GLU A 88 -11.10 15.13 -25.49
CA GLU A 88 -11.41 13.86 -26.16
C GLU A 88 -10.16 13.21 -26.76
N LEU A 89 -9.20 14.00 -27.28
CA LEU A 89 -7.93 13.47 -27.78
C LEU A 89 -7.05 12.88 -26.66
N ASN A 90 -7.16 13.42 -25.44
CA ASN A 90 -6.40 12.97 -24.28
C ASN A 90 -7.17 11.95 -23.42
N GLU A 91 -8.35 11.51 -23.82
CA GLU A 91 -9.18 10.61 -23.01
C GLU A 91 -8.45 9.30 -22.67
N ASN A 92 -7.78 8.69 -23.66
CA ASN A 92 -6.98 7.48 -23.44
C ASN A 92 -5.82 7.70 -22.45
N TYR A 93 -5.26 8.91 -22.40
CA TYR A 93 -4.22 9.27 -21.43
C TYR A 93 -4.78 9.27 -20.01
N TYR A 94 -5.93 9.93 -19.79
CA TYR A 94 -6.58 9.95 -18.49
C TYR A 94 -7.15 8.58 -18.09
N GLU A 95 -7.67 7.82 -19.05
CA GLU A 95 -8.14 6.45 -18.83
C GLU A 95 -7.01 5.53 -18.37
N THR A 96 -5.83 5.63 -19.00
CA THR A 96 -4.66 4.86 -18.59
C THR A 96 -4.30 5.12 -17.13
N ILE A 97 -4.38 6.37 -16.69
CA ILE A 97 -4.10 6.75 -15.29
C ILE A 97 -5.18 6.19 -14.36
N ARG A 98 -6.47 6.32 -14.73
CA ARG A 98 -7.59 5.77 -13.97
C ARG A 98 -7.51 4.24 -13.81
N LEU A 99 -7.12 3.52 -14.86
CA LEU A 99 -6.86 2.09 -14.80
C LEU A 99 -5.65 1.76 -13.91
N GLY A 100 -4.68 2.67 -13.82
CA GLY A 100 -3.59 2.62 -12.84
C GLY A 100 -4.10 2.57 -11.38
N TYR A 101 -5.08 3.41 -11.04
CA TYR A 101 -5.69 3.37 -9.70
C TYR A 101 -6.46 2.07 -9.43
N VAL A 102 -7.12 1.50 -10.46
CA VAL A 102 -7.82 0.22 -10.33
C VAL A 102 -6.84 -0.91 -10.01
N GLY A 103 -5.70 -0.99 -10.69
CA GLY A 103 -4.69 -2.01 -10.38
C GLY A 103 -3.97 -1.76 -9.05
N ALA A 104 -3.72 -0.50 -8.68
CA ALA A 104 -3.19 -0.14 -7.36
C ALA A 104 -4.12 -0.62 -6.23
N TYR A 105 -5.43 -0.41 -6.37
CA TYR A 105 -6.44 -0.92 -5.44
C TYR A 105 -6.36 -2.44 -5.28
N HIS A 106 -6.28 -3.20 -6.38
CA HIS A 106 -6.24 -4.67 -6.31
C HIS A 106 -4.96 -5.21 -5.69
N LYS A 107 -3.83 -4.54 -5.91
CA LYS A 107 -2.57 -4.87 -5.23
C LYS A 107 -2.67 -4.62 -3.74
N TYR A 108 -3.22 -3.48 -3.34
CA TYR A 108 -3.47 -3.15 -1.94
C TYR A 108 -4.44 -4.12 -1.26
N GLU A 109 -5.55 -4.43 -1.93
CA GLU A 109 -6.55 -5.40 -1.44
C GLU A 109 -5.92 -6.79 -1.24
N SER A 110 -5.10 -7.24 -2.18
CA SER A 110 -4.39 -8.53 -2.07
C SER A 110 -3.40 -8.53 -0.91
N TYR A 111 -2.71 -7.40 -0.69
CA TYR A 111 -1.79 -7.21 0.43
C TYR A 111 -2.51 -7.32 1.78
N ILE A 112 -3.57 -6.54 2.01
CA ILE A 112 -4.33 -6.56 3.27
C ILE A 112 -5.05 -7.89 3.51
N LYS A 113 -5.38 -8.65 2.47
CA LYS A 113 -5.93 -10.01 2.64
C LYS A 113 -4.88 -11.00 3.17
N ARG A 114 -3.64 -10.90 2.70
CA ARG A 114 -2.55 -11.84 3.01
C ARG A 114 -1.79 -11.51 4.28
N LEU A 115 -1.54 -10.22 4.54
CA LEU A 115 -0.74 -9.78 5.68
C LEU A 115 -1.24 -10.34 7.03
N PRO A 116 -2.53 -10.22 7.41
CA PRO A 116 -2.99 -10.73 8.70
C PRO A 116 -2.74 -12.23 8.86
N ILE A 117 -2.93 -13.02 7.80
CA ILE A 117 -2.71 -14.48 7.83
C ILE A 117 -1.25 -14.79 8.14
N LEU A 118 -0.33 -14.10 7.47
CA LEU A 118 1.10 -14.28 7.68
C LEU A 118 1.54 -13.84 9.09
N MET A 119 0.94 -12.78 9.61
CA MET A 119 1.21 -12.31 10.97
C MET A 119 0.63 -13.26 12.02
N ASP A 120 -0.55 -13.82 11.77
CA ASP A 120 -1.16 -14.84 12.65
C ASP A 120 -0.28 -16.08 12.73
N GLU A 121 0.24 -16.55 11.60
CA GLU A 121 1.23 -17.64 11.58
C GLU A 121 2.50 -17.28 12.36
N PHE A 122 3.01 -16.05 12.17
CA PHE A 122 4.23 -15.60 12.82
C PHE A 122 4.12 -15.55 14.34
N PHE A 123 3.08 -14.90 14.86
CA PHE A 123 2.92 -14.73 16.30
C PHE A 123 2.38 -15.98 17.01
N LYS A 124 1.74 -16.89 16.28
CA LYS A 124 1.35 -18.19 16.83
C LYS A 124 2.55 -19.08 17.16
N GLU A 125 3.68 -18.95 16.46
CA GLU A 125 4.91 -19.66 16.84
C GLU A 125 5.53 -19.13 18.14
N LEU A 126 5.20 -17.88 18.52
CA LEU A 126 5.63 -17.25 19.76
C LEU A 126 4.66 -17.48 20.93
N ASP A 127 3.57 -18.23 20.70
CA ASP A 127 2.50 -18.43 21.66
C ASP A 127 2.80 -19.60 22.61
N PHE A 128 3.36 -19.28 23.77
CA PHE A 128 3.75 -20.29 24.76
C PHE A 128 2.56 -20.96 25.45
N ASP A 129 1.44 -20.25 25.56
CA ASP A 129 0.29 -20.68 26.36
C ASP A 129 -0.91 -21.16 25.52
N ASN A 130 -0.74 -21.28 24.19
CA ASN A 130 -1.86 -21.53 23.25
C ASN A 130 -3.01 -20.51 23.38
N ASN A 131 -2.69 -19.27 23.75
CA ASN A 131 -3.66 -18.19 23.98
C ASN A 131 -3.64 -17.13 22.86
N PHE A 132 -2.99 -17.41 21.74
CA PHE A 132 -2.93 -16.51 20.60
C PHE A 132 -4.32 -16.29 19.98
N ILE A 133 -4.73 -15.03 19.99
CA ILE A 133 -5.90 -14.53 19.27
C ILE A 133 -5.43 -14.01 17.90
N PRO A 134 -6.10 -14.38 16.79
CA PRO A 134 -5.80 -13.80 15.48
C PRO A 134 -5.84 -12.27 15.50
N ILE A 135 -4.92 -11.61 14.80
CA ILE A 135 -4.72 -10.15 14.85
C ILE A 135 -6.01 -9.37 14.58
N LYS A 136 -6.84 -9.84 13.65
CA LYS A 136 -8.12 -9.18 13.34
C LYS A 136 -9.07 -9.17 14.53
N ASP A 137 -9.13 -10.29 15.24
CA ASP A 137 -10.02 -10.47 16.38
C ASP A 137 -9.46 -9.73 17.59
N TYR A 138 -8.14 -9.74 17.75
CA TYR A 138 -7.44 -8.99 18.79
C TYR A 138 -7.62 -7.47 18.64
N LEU A 139 -7.48 -6.94 17.41
CA LEU A 139 -7.78 -5.54 17.10
C LEU A 139 -9.20 -5.12 17.48
N LYS A 140 -10.19 -5.97 17.17
CA LYS A 140 -11.59 -5.70 17.50
C LYS A 140 -11.82 -5.74 19.01
N LYS A 141 -11.23 -6.73 19.70
CA LYS A 141 -11.42 -6.92 21.13
C LYS A 141 -10.77 -5.81 21.96
N GLU A 142 -9.50 -5.48 21.68
CA GLU A 142 -8.70 -4.60 22.54
C GLU A 142 -8.76 -3.12 22.13
N PHE A 143 -9.06 -2.84 20.86
CA PHE A 143 -9.04 -1.47 20.32
C PHE A 143 -10.36 -1.05 19.66
N ASP A 144 -11.37 -1.92 19.60
CA ASP A 144 -12.63 -1.71 18.85
C ASP A 144 -12.42 -1.46 17.34
N ILE A 145 -11.29 -1.91 16.78
CA ILE A 145 -10.92 -1.66 15.38
C ILE A 145 -11.41 -2.82 14.51
N GLU A 146 -12.34 -2.54 13.61
CA GLU A 146 -12.73 -3.45 12.55
C GLU A 146 -11.83 -3.28 11.31
N LEU A 147 -10.77 -4.08 11.22
CA LEU A 147 -9.74 -3.94 10.18
C LEU A 147 -10.31 -3.73 8.76
N ARG A 148 -11.31 -4.52 8.34
CA ARG A 148 -11.90 -4.41 7.00
C ARG A 148 -12.58 -3.06 6.73
N LYS A 149 -13.11 -2.41 7.76
CA LYS A 149 -13.74 -1.09 7.66
C LYS A 149 -12.68 0.02 7.71
N THR A 150 -11.68 -0.13 8.57
CA THR A 150 -10.69 0.92 8.87
C THR A 150 -9.62 1.08 7.79
N ILE A 151 -9.14 -0.02 7.19
CA ILE A 151 -8.01 0.01 6.24
C ILE A 151 -8.25 0.85 4.97
N TYR A 152 -9.51 1.15 4.65
CA TYR A 152 -9.87 1.97 3.49
C TYR A 152 -10.17 3.44 3.83
N ASN A 153 -10.01 3.86 5.08
CA ASN A 153 -10.35 5.22 5.50
C ASN A 153 -9.12 6.12 5.64
N PHE A 154 -7.91 5.55 5.70
CA PHE A 154 -6.66 6.31 5.59
C PHE A 154 -6.63 7.14 4.29
N PRO A 155 -6.03 8.35 4.29
CA PRO A 155 -6.13 9.29 3.18
C PRO A 155 -5.83 8.68 1.80
N ILE A 156 -4.69 8.00 1.66
CA ILE A 156 -4.28 7.44 0.39
C ILE A 156 -5.10 6.21 -0.04
N THR A 157 -5.46 5.33 0.90
CA THR A 157 -6.27 4.14 0.56
C THR A 157 -7.71 4.53 0.27
N TYR A 158 -8.23 5.55 0.94
CA TYR A 158 -9.53 6.15 0.65
C TYR A 158 -9.53 6.78 -0.73
N LYS A 159 -8.50 7.57 -1.09
CA LYS A 159 -8.34 8.14 -2.44
C LYS A 159 -8.34 7.06 -3.52
N VAL A 160 -7.46 6.07 -3.39
CA VAL A 160 -7.31 4.97 -4.36
C VAL A 160 -8.61 4.16 -4.48
N ASN A 161 -9.23 3.80 -3.36
CA ASN A 161 -10.50 3.07 -3.34
C ASN A 161 -11.64 3.90 -3.97
N TRP A 162 -11.70 5.19 -3.69
CA TRP A 162 -12.73 6.07 -4.23
C TRP A 162 -12.61 6.19 -5.77
N ILE A 163 -11.41 6.46 -6.29
CA ILE A 163 -11.17 6.50 -7.74
C ILE A 163 -11.51 5.15 -8.38
N CYS A 164 -11.04 4.05 -7.80
CA CYS A 164 -11.32 2.69 -8.30
C CYS A 164 -12.83 2.43 -8.42
N ASN A 165 -13.63 2.84 -7.43
CA ASN A 165 -15.08 2.71 -7.47
C ASN A 165 -15.72 3.60 -8.54
N CYS A 166 -15.27 4.85 -8.70
CA CYS A 166 -15.72 5.72 -9.78
C CYS A 166 -15.45 5.10 -11.15
N VAL A 167 -14.26 4.54 -11.36
CA VAL A 167 -13.91 3.86 -12.62
C VAL A 167 -14.77 2.63 -12.86
N LYS A 168 -14.93 1.75 -11.87
CA LYS A 168 -15.68 0.48 -12.02
C LYS A 168 -17.18 0.65 -12.15
N HIS A 169 -17.76 1.62 -11.46
CA HIS A 169 -19.22 1.67 -11.24
C HIS A 169 -19.86 2.96 -11.73
N LYS A 170 -19.06 3.96 -12.10
CA LYS A 170 -19.52 5.28 -12.54
C LYS A 170 -18.82 5.73 -13.82
N ASP A 171 -18.26 4.81 -14.60
CA ASP A 171 -17.55 5.09 -15.87
C ASP A 171 -16.45 6.17 -15.72
N GLY A 172 -15.81 6.24 -14.56
CA GLY A 172 -14.76 7.22 -14.26
C GLY A 172 -15.27 8.61 -13.85
N TYR A 173 -16.59 8.84 -13.78
CA TYR A 173 -17.15 10.10 -13.27
C TYR A 173 -17.08 10.17 -11.72
N PRO A 174 -16.83 11.36 -11.13
CA PRO A 174 -16.69 11.56 -9.70
C PRO A 174 -18.04 11.59 -8.97
N LEU A 175 -18.81 10.50 -9.08
CA LEU A 175 -20.21 10.40 -8.62
C LEU A 175 -20.39 9.42 -7.46
N LYS A 176 -19.30 8.89 -6.89
CA LYS A 176 -19.38 7.96 -5.77
C LYS A 176 -19.53 8.74 -4.46
N GLU A 177 -20.65 8.55 -3.78
CA GLU A 177 -20.87 9.11 -2.44
C GLU A 177 -20.29 8.22 -1.34
N PRO A 178 -19.80 8.81 -0.22
CA PRO A 178 -19.54 10.24 -0.05
C PRO A 178 -18.33 10.70 -0.88
N ILE A 179 -18.40 11.92 -1.42
CA ILE A 179 -17.25 12.55 -2.11
C ILE A 179 -16.21 13.00 -1.06
N PRO A 180 -14.94 12.53 -1.15
CA PRO A 180 -13.88 12.94 -0.24
C PRO A 180 -13.69 14.45 -0.23
N PRO A 181 -13.35 15.08 0.91
CA PRO A 181 -13.10 16.53 0.98
C PRO A 181 -12.13 17.04 -0.09
N PHE A 182 -11.06 16.29 -0.35
CA PHE A 182 -10.06 16.61 -1.36
C PHE A 182 -10.55 16.44 -2.81
N PHE A 183 -11.73 15.87 -3.05
CA PHE A 183 -12.33 15.73 -4.39
C PHE A 183 -13.61 16.55 -4.59
N LYS A 184 -14.03 17.34 -3.60
CA LYS A 184 -15.22 18.21 -3.73
C LYS A 184 -15.11 19.25 -4.85
N HIS A 185 -13.90 19.56 -5.29
CA HIS A 185 -13.65 20.51 -6.38
C HIS A 185 -13.75 19.88 -7.78
N LEU A 186 -13.89 18.55 -7.88
CA LEU A 186 -14.00 17.87 -9.18
C LEU A 186 -15.35 18.15 -9.83
N ASN A 187 -15.34 18.31 -11.15
CA ASN A 187 -16.56 18.51 -11.93
C ASN A 187 -17.30 17.16 -12.13
N SER A 188 -18.54 17.06 -11.66
CA SER A 188 -19.40 15.88 -11.81
C SER A 188 -19.78 15.54 -13.25
N SER A 189 -19.72 16.51 -14.16
CA SER A 189 -20.01 16.32 -15.59
C SER A 189 -18.80 15.82 -16.40
N LYS A 190 -17.65 15.57 -15.76
CA LYS A 190 -16.43 15.11 -16.43
C LYS A 190 -15.88 13.87 -15.76
N LYS A 191 -15.25 13.00 -16.54
CA LYS A 191 -14.47 11.90 -15.97
C LYS A 191 -13.28 12.47 -15.19
N ILE A 192 -12.84 11.73 -14.18
CA ILE A 192 -11.69 12.09 -13.35
C ILE A 192 -10.44 12.26 -14.23
N GLN A 193 -9.83 13.44 -14.18
CA GLN A 193 -8.65 13.82 -14.94
C GLN A 193 -7.49 14.06 -13.96
N LEU A 194 -6.64 13.06 -13.82
CA LEU A 194 -5.46 13.10 -12.96
C LEU A 194 -4.20 13.06 -13.83
N GLU A 195 -3.14 13.68 -13.36
CA GLU A 195 -1.87 13.75 -14.10
C GLU A 195 -0.91 12.63 -13.68
N SER A 196 0.00 12.27 -14.59
CA SER A 196 1.00 11.23 -14.34
C SER A 196 1.84 11.47 -13.07
N LYS A 197 2.16 12.75 -12.79
CA LYS A 197 2.91 13.14 -11.60
C LYS A 197 2.12 12.87 -10.31
N GLU A 198 0.82 13.13 -10.33
CA GLU A 198 -0.05 12.86 -9.18
C GLU A 198 -0.16 11.36 -8.94
N PHE A 199 -0.42 10.57 -9.98
CA PHE A 199 -0.44 9.12 -9.87
C PHE A 199 0.89 8.56 -9.31
N LYS A 200 2.03 9.09 -9.77
CA LYS A 200 3.34 8.68 -9.26
C LYS A 200 3.46 8.95 -7.75
N SER A 201 3.07 10.15 -7.30
CA SER A 201 3.13 10.55 -5.89
C SER A 201 2.21 9.68 -5.02
N ASP A 202 0.99 9.44 -5.48
CA ASP A 202 0.02 8.60 -4.79
C ASP A 202 0.52 7.15 -4.62
N MET A 203 1.24 6.62 -5.62
CA MET A 203 1.85 5.29 -5.51
C MET A 203 2.97 5.25 -4.47
N GLU A 204 3.79 6.30 -4.36
CA GLU A 204 4.84 6.42 -3.32
C GLU A 204 4.24 6.51 -1.92
N GLU A 205 3.16 7.28 -1.78
CA GLU A 205 2.39 7.39 -0.53
C GLU A 205 1.74 6.06 -0.16
N LEU A 206 1.17 5.33 -1.13
CA LEU A 206 0.57 4.02 -0.90
C LEU A 206 1.59 2.97 -0.47
N ILE A 207 2.81 3.00 -1.03
CA ILE A 207 3.93 2.14 -0.59
C ILE A 207 4.31 2.47 0.86
N THR A 208 4.42 3.75 1.19
CA THR A 208 4.72 4.22 2.55
C THR A 208 3.63 3.75 3.53
N HIS A 209 2.36 3.88 3.15
CA HIS A 209 1.23 3.38 3.93
C HIS A 209 1.28 1.87 4.14
N ASN A 210 1.63 1.09 3.11
CA ASN A 210 1.78 -0.36 3.27
C ASN A 210 2.84 -0.70 4.32
N ASN A 211 3.97 0.01 4.34
CA ASN A 211 4.99 -0.19 5.37
C ASN A 211 4.47 0.17 6.76
N LEU A 212 3.69 1.24 6.90
CA LEU A 212 3.06 1.60 8.17
C LEU A 212 2.11 0.51 8.66
N ILE A 213 1.28 -0.07 7.78
CA ILE A 213 0.37 -1.16 8.14
C ILE A 213 1.14 -2.43 8.54
N LEU A 214 2.21 -2.79 7.82
CA LEU A 214 3.09 -3.90 8.20
C LEU A 214 3.65 -3.69 9.63
N GLN A 215 4.23 -2.52 9.90
CA GLN A 215 4.76 -2.18 11.21
C GLN A 215 3.69 -2.24 12.29
N SER A 216 2.49 -1.70 12.01
CA SER A 216 1.36 -1.73 12.93
C SER A 216 1.01 -3.14 13.34
N PHE A 217 1.04 -4.10 12.41
CA PHE A 217 0.70 -5.49 12.70
C PHE A 217 1.76 -6.16 13.58
N PHE A 218 3.04 -5.82 13.40
CA PHE A 218 4.08 -6.22 14.36
C PHE A 218 3.84 -5.62 15.74
N LEU A 219 3.53 -4.32 15.83
CA LEU A 219 3.26 -3.67 17.12
C LEU A 219 2.08 -4.33 17.85
N ILE A 220 1.02 -4.68 17.12
CA ILE A 220 -0.15 -5.37 17.67
C ILE A 220 0.23 -6.76 18.18
N GLY A 221 0.95 -7.55 17.36
CA GLY A 221 1.35 -8.89 17.77
C GLY A 221 2.32 -8.88 18.95
N PHE A 222 3.27 -7.93 19.01
CA PHE A 222 4.14 -7.76 20.17
C PHE A 222 3.37 -7.31 21.41
N TYR A 223 2.38 -6.42 21.25
CA TYR A 223 1.53 -6.02 22.37
C TYR A 223 0.73 -7.21 22.91
N GLN A 224 0.19 -8.05 22.04
CA GLN A 224 -0.46 -9.28 22.42
C GLN A 224 0.49 -10.26 23.12
N TYR A 225 1.68 -10.48 22.56
CA TYR A 225 2.72 -11.33 23.13
C TYR A 225 3.11 -10.87 24.54
N LEU A 226 3.34 -9.58 24.76
CA LEU A 226 3.71 -9.04 26.08
C LEU A 226 2.60 -9.16 27.13
N ASN A 227 1.35 -9.40 26.70
CA ASN A 227 0.22 -9.67 27.59
C ASN A 227 0.06 -11.16 27.93
N GLN A 228 0.90 -12.04 27.39
CA GLN A 228 0.93 -13.46 27.79
C GLN A 228 1.68 -13.66 29.11
N GLU A 229 1.30 -14.69 29.86
CA GLU A 229 2.00 -15.03 31.10
C GLU A 229 3.41 -15.56 30.76
N GLY A 230 4.42 -15.09 31.49
CA GLY A 230 5.81 -15.56 31.28
C GLY A 230 6.54 -14.97 30.07
N ALA A 231 5.89 -14.18 29.21
CA ALA A 231 6.54 -13.48 28.08
C ALA A 231 7.72 -12.59 28.53
N ASN A 232 7.67 -12.11 29.77
CA ASN A 232 8.74 -11.34 30.40
C ASN A 232 10.06 -12.12 30.55
N LYS A 233 10.01 -13.44 30.72
CA LYS A 233 11.20 -14.28 30.95
C LYS A 233 12.06 -14.45 29.70
N GLU A 234 11.44 -14.30 28.53
CA GLU A 234 12.09 -14.39 27.21
C GLU A 234 12.69 -13.04 26.75
N LEU A 235 12.37 -11.95 27.46
CA LEU A 235 13.01 -10.66 27.20
C LEU A 235 14.45 -10.66 27.71
N LYS A 236 15.29 -9.79 27.15
CA LYS A 236 16.66 -9.61 27.67
C LYS A 236 16.60 -9.18 29.14
N PRO A 237 17.57 -9.57 29.99
CA PRO A 237 17.57 -9.29 31.43
C PRO A 237 17.25 -7.83 31.78
N GLU A 238 17.78 -6.88 31.01
CA GLU A 238 17.55 -5.44 31.24
C GLU A 238 16.09 -4.97 31.05
N TYR A 239 15.23 -5.79 30.41
CA TYR A 239 13.81 -5.52 30.14
C TYR A 239 12.85 -6.45 30.92
N GLN A 240 13.36 -7.33 31.79
CA GLN A 240 12.51 -8.27 32.56
C GLN A 240 11.84 -7.61 33.79
N GLU A 241 12.28 -6.42 34.17
CA GLU A 241 11.68 -5.65 35.26
C GLU A 241 10.23 -5.25 34.93
N GLU A 242 9.30 -5.59 35.83
CA GLU A 242 7.86 -5.39 35.65
C GLU A 242 7.49 -3.95 35.28
N GLY A 243 8.14 -2.96 35.89
CA GLY A 243 7.92 -1.54 35.57
C GLY A 243 8.31 -1.14 34.14
N LYS A 244 9.30 -1.80 33.52
CA LYS A 244 9.72 -1.51 32.13
C LYS A 244 8.76 -2.13 31.13
N ILE A 245 8.20 -3.30 31.45
CA ILE A 245 7.23 -3.99 30.60
C ILE A 245 5.94 -3.19 30.52
N GLU A 246 5.46 -2.67 31.64
CA GLU A 246 4.26 -1.82 31.65
C GLU A 246 4.46 -0.52 30.86
N VAL A 247 5.66 0.07 30.91
CA VAL A 247 6.00 1.22 30.04
C VAL A 247 6.00 0.83 28.57
N LEU A 248 6.58 -0.31 28.20
CA LEU A 248 6.58 -0.81 26.82
C LEU A 248 5.15 -1.07 26.31
N LYS A 249 4.31 -1.76 27.10
CA LYS A 249 2.90 -1.99 26.78
C LYS A 249 2.15 -0.67 26.58
N SER A 250 2.34 0.29 27.48
CA SER A 250 1.71 1.61 27.40
C SER A 250 2.11 2.35 26.11
N HIS A 251 3.40 2.32 25.74
CA HIS A 251 3.88 2.91 24.50
C HIS A 251 3.31 2.21 23.25
N LEU A 252 3.27 0.89 23.23
CA LEU A 252 2.69 0.12 22.12
C LEU A 252 1.19 0.43 21.96
N ASN A 253 0.43 0.38 23.05
CA ASN A 253 -1.00 0.72 23.07
C ASN A 253 -1.25 2.14 22.52
N SER A 254 -0.48 3.12 23.00
CA SER A 254 -0.60 4.51 22.55
C SER A 254 -0.28 4.66 21.07
N THR A 255 0.77 3.98 20.59
CA THR A 255 1.20 4.02 19.20
C THR A 255 0.15 3.38 18.28
N ILE A 256 -0.39 2.22 18.65
CA ILE A 256 -1.45 1.54 17.88
C ILE A 256 -2.67 2.45 17.77
N LYS A 257 -3.13 3.02 18.89
CA LYS A 257 -4.28 3.96 18.89
C LYS A 257 -4.04 5.17 18.01
N MET A 258 -2.83 5.75 18.05
CA MET A 258 -2.46 6.89 17.22
C MET A 258 -2.56 6.54 15.74
N ILE A 259 -1.94 5.43 15.30
CA ILE A 259 -1.94 5.02 13.90
C ILE A 259 -3.37 4.85 13.38
N PHE A 260 -4.24 4.18 14.13
CA PHE A 260 -5.61 3.93 13.69
C PHE A 260 -6.58 5.09 13.94
N SER A 261 -6.15 6.15 14.64
CA SER A 261 -6.91 7.41 14.75
C SER A 261 -6.81 8.28 13.50
N GLU A 262 -5.79 8.04 12.66
CA GLU A 262 -5.62 8.71 11.36
C GLU A 262 -6.49 8.09 10.25
N ALA A 263 -7.16 6.97 10.56
CA ALA A 263 -8.09 6.29 9.67
C ALA A 263 -9.48 6.91 9.71
#